data_AF-X0X630-F1
#
_entry.id   AF-X0X630-F1
#
_cell.length_a   1.000
_cell.length_b   1.000
_cell.length_c   1.000
_cell.angle_alpha   90.00
_cell.angle_beta   90.00
_cell.angle_gamma   90.00
#
_symmetry.space_group_name_H-M   'P 1'
#
loop_
_entity.id
_entity.type
_entity.pdbx_description
1 polymer ?
#
loop_
_entity_poly.entity_id
_entity_poly.type
_entity_poly.pdbx_seq_one_letter_code
_entity_poly.pdbx_strand_id
1 'polypeptide(L)'
;EWDGDRYDTLEWKCASGHEFTGKPFTILKAGHWCPECVPPPWNYDEEARKNPFLAQVWYPNHDKDENNFYQEDCIQDIACADMDKKN
;
A
#
# COMPACT_ATOMS: atom_id res chain seq x y z
N GLU A 1 -26.89 1.75 6.30
CA GLU A 1 -25.87 1.55 7.35
C GLU A 1 -25.22 0.20 7.12
N TRP A 2 -23.92 0.05 7.37
CA TRP A 2 -23.20 -1.23 7.20
C TRP A 2 -23.38 -2.11 8.43
N ASP A 3 -23.62 -3.41 8.24
CA ASP A 3 -23.99 -4.37 9.29
C ASP A 3 -22.79 -5.14 9.91
N GLY A 4 -21.59 -4.91 9.38
CA GLY A 4 -20.38 -5.57 9.84
C GLY A 4 -19.92 -6.75 8.97
N ASP A 5 -20.62 -7.10 7.88
CA ASP A 5 -20.15 -8.12 6.95
C ASP A 5 -18.82 -7.69 6.32
N ARG A 6 -17.77 -8.48 6.58
CA ARG A 6 -16.42 -8.22 6.09
C ARG A 6 -16.26 -8.49 4.60
N TYR A 7 -17.26 -9.09 3.96
CA TYR A 7 -17.27 -9.44 2.54
C TYR A 7 -18.13 -8.52 1.68
N ASP A 8 -18.84 -7.58 2.30
CA ASP A 8 -19.54 -6.52 1.59
C ASP A 8 -18.58 -5.58 0.88
N THR A 9 -19.03 -5.05 -0.26
CA THR A 9 -18.30 -4.00 -0.97
C THR A 9 -18.63 -2.66 -0.34
N LEU A 10 -17.60 -1.98 0.17
CA LEU A 10 -17.69 -0.63 0.71
C LEU A 10 -16.92 0.36 -0.17
N GLU A 11 -17.26 1.63 -0.03
CA GLU A 11 -16.47 2.75 -0.56
C GLU A 11 -15.40 3.15 0.45
N TRP A 12 -14.18 3.37 -0.04
CA TRP A 12 -13.01 3.73 0.74
C TRP A 12 -12.39 5.00 0.16
N LYS A 13 -11.69 5.74 1.02
CA LYS A 13 -10.89 6.90 0.63
C LYS A 13 -9.52 6.82 1.29
N CYS A 14 -8.45 6.85 0.51
CA CYS A 14 -7.10 6.86 1.07
C CYS A 14 -6.70 8.26 1.57
N ALA A 15 -5.56 8.35 2.26
CA ALA A 15 -5.07 9.61 2.82
C ALA A 15 -4.68 10.65 1.75
N SER A 16 -4.40 10.20 0.52
CA SER A 16 -4.18 11.05 -0.65
C SER A 16 -5.47 11.49 -1.36
N GLY A 17 -6.63 10.99 -0.91
CA GLY A 17 -7.95 11.40 -1.40
C GLY A 17 -8.52 10.55 -2.54
N HIS A 18 -7.82 9.51 -3.00
CA HIS A 18 -8.32 8.57 -4.00
C HIS A 18 -9.49 7.76 -3.44
N GLU A 19 -10.55 7.64 -4.23
CA GLU A 19 -11.77 6.91 -3.88
C GLU A 19 -11.80 5.58 -4.62
N PHE A 20 -12.06 4.49 -3.92
CA PHE A 20 -12.07 3.14 -4.49
C PHE A 20 -13.01 2.23 -3.71
N THR A 21 -13.41 1.12 -4.30
CA THR A 21 -14.26 0.12 -3.63
C THR A 21 -13.45 -1.08 -3.19
N GLY A 22 -13.87 -1.71 -2.10
CA GLY A 22 -13.17 -2.86 -1.55
C GLY A 22 -13.93 -3.51 -0.41
N LYS A 23 -13.60 -4.77 -0.13
CA LYS A 23 -14.16 -5.49 1.01
C LYS A 23 -13.36 -5.18 2.28
N PRO A 24 -13.99 -5.00 3.45
CA PRO A 24 -13.27 -4.85 4.72
C PRO A 24 -12.25 -5.95 4.97
N PHE A 25 -12.56 -7.20 4.58
CA PHE A 25 -11.59 -8.30 4.65
C PHE A 25 -10.35 -8.03 3.79
N THR A 26 -10.54 -7.67 2.52
CA THR A 26 -9.45 -7.42 1.57
C THR A 26 -8.55 -6.27 2.07
N ILE A 27 -9.18 -5.19 2.56
CA ILE A 27 -8.49 -3.96 2.96
C ILE A 27 -7.83 -4.08 4.34
N LEU A 28 -8.59 -4.47 5.37
CA LEU A 28 -8.11 -4.46 6.76
C LEU A 28 -7.40 -5.74 7.17
N LYS A 29 -7.66 -6.87 6.50
CA LYS A 29 -7.09 -8.18 6.88
C LYS A 29 -6.11 -8.76 5.88
N ALA A 30 -6.36 -8.60 4.58
CA ALA A 30 -5.48 -9.11 3.52
C ALA A 30 -4.44 -8.10 3.04
N GLY A 31 -4.40 -6.89 3.60
CA GLY A 31 -3.36 -5.89 3.34
C GLY A 31 -3.42 -5.23 1.96
N HIS A 32 -4.52 -5.36 1.23
CA HIS A 32 -4.68 -4.61 -0.03
C HIS A 32 -5.06 -3.17 0.28
N TRP A 33 -4.70 -2.25 -0.60
CA TRP A 33 -4.98 -0.83 -0.42
C TRP A 33 -5.31 -0.16 -1.74
N CYS A 34 -5.28 1.17 -1.73
CA CYS A 34 -5.60 2.05 -2.85
C CYS A 34 -4.84 1.66 -4.13
N PRO A 35 -5.54 1.41 -5.25
CA PRO A 35 -4.92 0.98 -6.51
C PRO A 35 -4.06 2.07 -7.17
N GLU A 36 -4.21 3.33 -6.77
CA GLU A 36 -3.38 4.45 -7.25
C GLU A 36 -2.10 4.61 -6.41
N CYS A 37 -2.11 4.22 -5.13
CA CYS A 37 -0.95 4.34 -4.25
C CYS A 37 -0.03 3.11 -4.25
N VAL A 38 -0.55 1.94 -4.63
CA VAL A 38 0.20 0.67 -4.59
C VAL A 38 1.23 0.55 -5.73
N PRO A 39 0.95 0.96 -6.97
CA PRO A 39 1.96 0.99 -8.03
C PRO A 39 3.09 1.99 -7.71
N PRO A 40 4.31 1.75 -8.19
CA PRO A 40 5.40 2.72 -8.07
C PRO A 40 5.11 3.95 -8.95
N PRO A 41 5.76 5.11 -8.69
CA PRO A 41 6.79 5.32 -7.68
C PRO A 41 6.26 5.30 -6.24
N TRP A 42 7.09 4.84 -5.30
CA TRP A 42 6.71 4.71 -3.90
C TRP A 42 7.32 5.80 -3.02
N ASN A 43 6.46 6.45 -2.25
CA ASN A 43 6.82 7.39 -1.19
C ASN A 43 6.10 7.02 0.12
N TYR A 44 6.51 5.90 0.72
CA TYR A 44 5.87 5.40 1.94
C TYR A 44 6.13 6.29 3.16
N ASP A 45 7.21 7.06 3.18
CA ASP A 45 7.45 8.04 4.24
C ASP A 45 6.39 9.15 4.22
N GLU A 46 6.03 9.66 3.05
CA GLU A 46 4.93 10.63 2.91
C GLU A 46 3.56 10.02 3.22
N GLU A 47 3.26 8.81 2.73
CA GLU A 47 1.99 8.15 3.01
C GLU A 47 1.85 7.84 4.52
N ALA A 48 2.90 7.36 5.18
CA ALA A 48 2.88 7.05 6.61
C ALA A 48 2.61 8.29 7.47
N ARG A 49 3.08 9.48 7.06
CA ARG A 49 2.75 10.75 7.75
C ARG A 49 1.27 11.09 7.70
N LYS A 50 0.57 10.67 6.64
CA LYS A 50 -0.86 10.99 6.41
C LYS A 50 -1.79 9.86 6.84
N ASN A 51 -1.29 8.63 6.95
CA ASN A 51 -2.08 7.42 7.16
C ASN A 51 -1.68 6.69 8.46
N PRO A 52 -2.43 6.87 9.58
CA PRO A 52 -2.14 6.21 10.85
C PRO A 52 -2.14 4.68 10.77
N PHE A 53 -2.90 4.09 9.84
CA PHE A 53 -2.94 2.66 9.66
C PHE A 53 -1.65 2.14 9.03
N LEU A 54 -1.10 2.83 8.01
CA LEU A 54 0.22 2.48 7.47
C LEU A 54 1.34 2.79 8.48
N ALA A 55 1.26 3.91 9.18
CA ALA A 55 2.25 4.32 10.18
C ALA A 55 2.52 3.25 11.25
N GLN A 56 1.49 2.48 11.65
CA GLN A 56 1.63 1.43 12.68
C GLN A 56 2.59 0.31 12.27
N VAL A 57 2.74 0.04 10.97
CA VAL A 57 3.63 -1.01 10.43
C VAL A 57 4.91 -0.44 9.83
N TRP A 58 4.93 0.86 9.50
CA TRP A 58 6.09 1.55 8.93
C TRP A 58 7.09 2.01 10.00
N TYR A 59 6.65 2.79 10.99
CA TYR A 59 7.52 3.38 12.01
C TYR A 59 8.21 2.43 13.00
N PRO A 60 7.84 1.13 13.11
CA PRO A 60 8.70 0.18 13.82
C PRO A 60 10.08 -0.02 13.17
N ASN A 61 10.23 0.27 11.87
CA ASN A 61 11.45 0.01 11.10
C ASN A 61 12.01 1.27 10.39
N HIS A 62 11.36 2.42 10.50
CA HIS A 62 11.72 3.66 9.80
C HIS A 62 11.56 4.88 10.72
N ASP A 63 12.52 5.80 10.69
CA ASP A 63 12.41 7.08 11.40
C ASP A 63 11.39 8.01 10.73
N LYS A 64 10.67 8.81 11.52
CA LYS A 64 9.62 9.73 11.01
C LYS A 64 10.14 10.85 10.11
N ASP A 65 11.44 11.12 10.22
CA ASP A 65 12.15 12.18 9.50
C ASP A 65 12.80 11.68 8.20
N GLU A 66 12.72 10.38 7.89
CA GLU A 66 13.19 9.80 6.62
C GLU A 66 12.39 10.32 5.42
N ASN A 67 13.01 10.34 4.24
CA ASN A 67 12.38 10.79 2.99
C ASN A 67 12.81 9.90 1.81
N ASN A 68 12.69 8.59 1.99
CA ASN A 68 12.96 7.61 0.96
C ASN A 68 11.94 7.72 -0.18
N PHE A 69 12.45 7.73 -1.40
CA PHE A 69 11.64 7.74 -2.61
C PHE A 69 12.15 6.67 -3.57
N TYR A 70 11.28 5.76 -3.97
CA TYR A 70 11.58 4.69 -4.90
C TYR A 70 10.94 5.02 -6.25
N GLN A 71 11.78 5.23 -7.25
CA GLN A 71 11.36 5.57 -8.61
C GLN A 71 10.60 4.42 -9.27
N GLU A 72 9.87 4.70 -10.35
CA GLU A 72 9.10 3.67 -11.08
C GLU A 72 9.97 2.49 -11.56
N ASP A 73 11.21 2.79 -11.94
CA ASP A 73 12.17 1.81 -12.45
C ASP A 73 12.80 0.91 -11.38
N CYS A 74 12.51 1.09 -10.08
CA CYS A 74 13.01 0.19 -9.04
C CYS A 74 12.47 -1.26 -9.20
N ILE A 75 11.38 -1.46 -9.95
CA ILE A 75 10.88 -2.79 -10.32
C ILE A 75 11.84 -3.55 -11.24
N GLN A 76 12.81 -2.88 -11.86
CA GLN A 76 13.77 -3.54 -12.75
C GLN A 76 14.69 -4.50 -11.99
N ASP A 77 14.89 -4.28 -10.68
CA ASP A 77 15.66 -5.20 -9.83
C ASP A 77 15.04 -6.61 -9.74
N ILE A 78 13.74 -6.72 -9.99
CA ILE A 78 13.01 -8.00 -10.01
C ILE A 78 12.62 -8.46 -11.42
N ALA A 79 12.86 -7.65 -12.47
CA ALA A 79 12.44 -7.95 -13.84
C ALA A 79 13.06 -9.25 -14.40
N CYS A 80 14.19 -9.67 -13.82
CA CYS A 80 14.90 -10.89 -14.20
C CYS A 80 14.71 -12.06 -13.22
N ALA A 81 13.95 -11.90 -12.13
CA ALA A 81 13.85 -12.90 -11.07
C ALA A 81 13.31 -14.26 -11.57
N ASP A 82 12.49 -14.26 -12.62
CA ASP A 82 11.98 -15.49 -13.25
C ASP A 82 13.01 -16.18 -14.16
N MET A 83 14.12 -15.53 -14.51
CA MET A 83 15.16 -16.09 -15.37
C MET A 83 16.21 -16.91 -14.61
N ASP A 84 16.31 -16.75 -13.29
CA ASP A 84 17.31 -17.45 -12.45
C ASP A 84 17.07 -18.97 -12.36
N LYS A 85 15.89 -19.46 -12.77
CA LYS A 85 15.53 -20.90 -12.75
C LYS A 85 15.98 -21.68 -13.99
N LYS A 86 16.78 -21.09 -14.89
CA LYS A 86 17.14 -21.71 -16.18
C LYS A 86 18.51 -22.41 -16.24
N ASN A 87 19.19 -22.63 -15.11
CA ASN A 87 20.43 -23.42 -15.06
C ASN A 87 20.28 -24.66 -14.19
#